data_AF-A0A9P3B1U1-F1
#
_entry.id   AF-A0A9P3B1U1-F1
#
_cell.length_a   1.000
_cell.length_b   1.000
_cell.length_c   1.000
_cell.angle_alpha   90.00
_cell.angle_beta   90.00
_cell.angle_gamma   90.00
#
_symmetry.space_group_name_H-M   'P 1'
#
loop_
_entity.id
_entity.type
_entity.pdbx_description
1 polymer ?
#
loop_
_entity_poly.entity_id
_entity_poly.type
_entity_poly.pdbx_seq_one_letter_code
_entity_poly.pdbx_strand_id
1 'polypeptide(L)' 'MEIEVGKIGKIVAGQEQGCYVKVIDDEVNTGGFLILTATAPDMLAGFDSWVEDREILQRFFEEAEWLIEWERD' A
#
# COMPACT_ATOMS: atom_id res chain seq x y z
N MET A 1 12.69 -1.94 4.05
CA MET A 1 11.48 -2.65 3.57
C MET A 1 11.35 -2.39 2.08
N GLU A 2 10.94 -3.39 1.31
CA GLU A 2 10.70 -3.24 -0.14
C GLU A 2 9.21 -2.99 -0.37
N ILE A 3 8.89 -1.86 -1.02
CA ILE A 3 7.51 -1.46 -1.36
C ILE A 3 7.36 -1.61 -2.86
N GLU A 4 6.52 -2.57 -3.28
CA GLU A 4 6.21 -2.84 -4.68
C GLU A 4 5.09 -1.92 -5.17
N VAL A 5 5.40 -1.10 -6.17
CA VAL A 5 4.41 -0.22 -6.81
C VAL A 5 3.71 -0.98 -7.94
N GLY A 6 2.39 -0.85 -8.01
CA GLY A 6 1.55 -1.47 -9.03
C GLY A 6 1.11 -2.91 -8.70
N LYS A 7 1.65 -3.51 -7.65
CA LYS A 7 1.31 -4.87 -7.20
C LYS A 7 0.39 -4.86 -5.99
N ILE A 8 -0.44 -5.90 -5.88
CA ILE A 8 -1.21 -6.16 -4.67
C ILE A 8 -0.33 -6.99 -3.73
N GLY A 9 -0.34 -6.61 -2.45
CA GLY A 9 0.32 -7.36 -1.39
C GLY A 9 -0.63 -7.60 -0.22
N LYS A 10 -0.41 -8.68 0.52
CA LYS A 10 -1.15 -8.98 1.74
C LYS A 10 -0.40 -8.47 2.96
N ILE A 11 -1.09 -7.73 3.82
CA ILE A 11 -0.53 -7.28 5.11
C ILE A 11 -0.52 -8.49 6.06
N VAL A 12 0.66 -9.02 6.36
CA VAL A 12 0.83 -10.20 7.22
C VAL A 12 1.15 -9.87 8.68
N ALA A 13 1.55 -8.62 8.97
CA ALA A 13 1.73 -8.09 10.32
C ALA A 13 1.49 -6.57 10.36
N GLY A 14 1.21 -6.04 11.55
CA GLY A 14 0.98 -4.62 11.80
C GLY A 14 -0.50 -4.27 11.88
N GLN A 15 -0.80 -2.97 11.72
CA GLN A 15 -2.16 -2.49 11.59
C GLN A 15 -2.83 -3.11 10.36
N GLU A 16 -4.15 -3.32 10.40
CA GLU A 16 -4.88 -3.92 9.26
C GLU A 16 -4.36 -5.30 8.81
N GLN A 17 -3.70 -6.06 9.69
CA GLN A 17 -3.27 -7.43 9.41
C GLN A 17 -4.42 -8.28 8.84
N GLY A 18 -4.15 -8.95 7.73
CA GLY A 18 -5.11 -9.76 6.98
C GLY A 18 -5.76 -9.01 5.81
N CYS A 19 -5.67 -7.69 5.77
CA CYS A 19 -6.07 -6.87 4.62
C CYS A 19 -5.02 -6.93 3.50
N TYR A 20 -5.37 -6.30 2.38
CA TYR A 20 -4.58 -6.17 1.17
C TYR A 20 -4.22 -4.71 0.95
N VAL A 21 -3.04 -4.47 0.39
CA VAL A 21 -2.54 -3.15 0.04
C VAL A 21 -2.10 -3.12 -1.43
N LYS A 22 -2.34 -1.99 -2.11
CA LYS A 22 -1.75 -1.69 -3.42
C LYS A 22 -1.25 -0.26 -3.41
N VAL A 23 0.01 -0.08 -3.81
CA VAL A 23 0.57 1.26 -4.03
C VAL A 23 0.49 1.59 -5.51
N ILE A 24 0.01 2.78 -5.83
CA ILE A 24 -0.04 3.32 -7.19
C ILE A 24 0.81 4.59 -7.22
N ASP A 25 1.73 4.67 -8.17
CA ASP A 25 2.38 5.92 -8.53
C ASP A 25 1.37 6.76 -9.31
N ASP A 26 0.98 7.88 -8.69
CA ASP A 26 0.00 8.81 -9.20
C ASP A 26 0.61 10.20 -9.41
N GLU A 27 1.94 10.27 -9.62
CA GLU A 27 2.67 11.52 -9.83
C GLU A 27 2.05 12.38 -10.95
N VAL A 28 1.60 11.73 -12.02
CA VAL A 28 1.00 12.41 -13.17
C VAL A 28 -0.32 13.11 -12.84
N ASN A 29 -1.12 12.58 -11.91
CA ASN A 29 -2.47 13.11 -11.63
C ASN A 29 -2.51 13.95 -10.35
N THR A 30 -1.80 13.53 -9.30
CA THR A 30 -1.84 14.17 -7.98
C THR A 30 -0.47 14.59 -7.48
N GLY A 31 0.61 14.18 -8.14
CA GLY A 31 1.98 14.50 -7.74
C GLY A 31 2.55 13.59 -6.63
N GLY A 32 1.89 12.47 -6.32
CA GLY A 32 2.31 11.57 -5.24
C GLY A 32 1.89 10.12 -5.42
N PHE A 33 1.84 9.37 -4.32
CA PHE A 33 1.45 7.97 -4.29
C PHE A 33 0.08 7.78 -3.66
N LEU A 34 -0.74 6.93 -4.27
CA LEU A 34 -1.97 6.41 -3.67
C LEU A 34 -1.70 5.06 -3.01
N ILE A 35 -2.10 4.93 -1.76
CA ILE A 35 -2.04 3.70 -0.96
C ILE A 35 -3.48 3.23 -0.82
N LEU A 36 -3.82 2.12 -1.48
CA LEU A 36 -5.15 1.52 -1.41
C LEU A 36 -5.12 0.35 -0.43
N THR A 37 -6.10 0.27 0.47
CA THR A 37 -6.28 -0.89 1.37
C THR A 37 -7.66 -1.51 1.19
N ALA A 38 -7.77 -2.83 1.28
CA ALA A 38 -9.04 -3.54 1.17
C ALA A 38 -9.05 -4.83 1.99
N THR A 39 -10.25 -5.31 2.36
CA THR A 39 -10.40 -6.58 3.09
C THR A 39 -10.34 -7.83 2.18
N ALA A 40 -10.32 -7.63 0.86
CA ALA A 40 -10.33 -8.68 -0.15
C ALA A 40 -9.33 -8.38 -1.28
N PRO A 41 -8.75 -9.40 -1.93
CA PRO A 41 -7.71 -9.23 -2.96
C PRO A 41 -8.23 -8.60 -4.26
N ASP A 42 -9.55 -8.57 -4.49
CA ASP A 42 -10.14 -7.91 -5.66
C ASP A 42 -10.12 -6.38 -5.56
N MET A 43 -9.78 -5.83 -4.38
CA MET A 43 -9.69 -4.40 -4.09
C MET A 43 -10.97 -3.60 -4.44
N LEU A 44 -12.14 -4.25 -4.49
CA LEU A 44 -13.40 -3.60 -4.89
C LEU A 44 -14.03 -2.75 -3.79
N ALA A 45 -13.81 -3.14 -2.53
CA ALA A 45 -14.30 -2.44 -1.35
C ALA A 45 -13.11 -2.09 -0.45
N GLY A 46 -12.64 -0.85 -0.57
CA GLY A 46 -11.42 -0.40 0.08
C GLY A 46 -11.45 1.06 0.48
N PHE A 47 -10.35 1.47 1.11
CA PHE A 47 -10.04 2.84 1.48
C PHE A 47 -8.76 3.27 0.77
N ASP A 48 -8.56 4.57 0.66
CA ASP A 48 -7.35 5.15 0.10
C ASP A 48 -6.72 6.16 1.06
N SER A 49 -5.40 6.28 0.92
CA SER A 49 -4.59 7.34 1.51
C SER A 49 -3.65 7.87 0.43
N TRP A 50 -3.20 9.11 0.60
CA TRP A 50 -2.29 9.77 -0.34
C TRP A 50 -1.07 10.31 0.40
N VAL A 51 0.10 10.17 -0.21
CA VAL A 51 1.37 10.71 0.30
C VAL A 51 2.17 11.35 -0.82
N GLU A 52 2.90 12.41 -0.49
CA GLU A 52 3.57 13.25 -1.50
C GLU A 52 4.76 12.56 -2.16
N ASP A 53 5.54 11.77 -1.42
CA ASP A 53 6.77 11.18 -1.94
C ASP A 53 7.11 9.81 -1.36
N ARG A 54 8.22 9.24 -1.84
CA ARG A 54 8.71 7.91 -1.45
C ARG A 54 9.17 7.86 0.02
N GLU A 55 9.67 8.96 0.57
CA GLU A 55 10.12 9.02 1.96
C GLU A 55 8.92 8.96 2.91
N ILE A 56 7.89 9.75 2.64
CA ILE A 56 6.63 9.74 3.40
C ILE A 56 5.92 8.40 3.23
N LEU A 57 5.92 7.81 2.02
CA LEU A 57 5.40 6.47 1.80
C LEU A 57 6.09 5.42 2.66
N GLN A 58 7.43 5.46 2.74
CA GLN A 58 8.17 4.53 3.59
C GLN A 58 7.81 4.71 5.07
N ARG A 59 7.75 5.96 5.55
CA ARG A 59 7.37 6.26 6.93
C ARG A 59 5.95 5.81 7.25
N PHE A 60 5.01 5.96 6.33
CA PHE A 60 3.64 5.48 6.49
C PHE A 60 3.61 3.97 6.76
N PHE A 61 4.37 3.18 5.99
CA PHE A 61 4.46 1.73 6.17
C PHE A 61 5.14 1.35 7.49
N GLU A 62 6.17 2.11 7.89
CA GLU A 62 6.87 1.91 9.17
C GLU A 62 5.98 2.25 10.38
N GLU A 63 5.23 3.35 10.33
CA GLU A 63 4.29 3.78 11.38
C GLU A 63 3.11 2.82 11.54
N ALA A 64 2.67 2.20 10.44
CA ALA A 64 1.65 1.14 10.45
C ALA A 64 2.19 -0.24 10.88
N GLU A 65 3.51 -0.36 11.06
CA GLU A 65 4.22 -1.60 11.38
C GLU A 65 3.95 -2.72 10.35
N TRP A 66 3.79 -2.35 9.08
CA TRP A 66 3.41 -3.28 8.03
C TRP A 66 4.55 -4.19 7.59
N LEU A 67 4.25 -5.49 7.56
CA LEU A 67 5.01 -6.49 6.81
C LEU A 67 4.12 -7.01 5.68
N ILE A 68 4.58 -6.92 4.44
CA ILE A 68 3.78 -7.25 3.26
C ILE A 68 4.35 -8.47 2.54
N GLU A 69 3.47 -9.43 2.22
CA GLU A 69 3.73 -10.47 1.24
C GLU A 69 3.17 -10.04 -0.12
N TRP A 70 4.06 -9.63 -1.02
CA TRP A 70 3.71 -9.22 -2.37
C TRP A 70 3.43 -10.41 -3.29
N GLU A 71 2.42 -10.29 -4.15
CA GLU A 71 2.18 -11.28 -5.20
C GLU A 71 3.39 -11.38 -6.13
N ARG A 72 3.82 -12.61 -6.39
CA ARG A 72 4.87 -12.93 -7.36
C ARG A 72 4.22 -13.35 -8.67
N ASP A 73 4.78 -12.87 -9.77
CA ASP A 73 4.42 -13.29 -11.13
C ASP A 73 4.78 -14.77 -11.39
#